data_AF-A0A7Y5RJP5-F1
#
_entry.id   AF-A0A7Y5RJP5-F1
#
_cell.length_a   1.000
_cell.length_b   1.000
_cell.length_c   1.000
_cell.angle_alpha   90.00
_cell.angle_beta   90.00
_cell.angle_gamma   90.00
#
_symmetry.space_group_name_H-M   'P 1'
#
loop_
_entity.id
_entity.type
_entity.pdbx_description
1 polymer ?
#
loop_
_entity_poly.entity_id
_entity_poly.type
_entity_poly.pdbx_seq_one_letter_code
_entity_poly.pdbx_strand_id
1 'polypeptide(L)'
;MDPSSDPSNDHSNDNSNDSSNAALHDPFDGSPRSDVDPLLDDLHRVVRAVLERVPTDGGGPRLVDVLAAHLGVEPRALAVVAQPVPPHRMVDADLALTEVSENDPERSIVGIAGDMRHHMSLGDLVQGVHGAGLPVGQVDYDRMPTGPSPDDWR
;
A
#
# COMPACT_ATOMS: atom_id res chain seq x y z
N MET A 1 -77.03 -43.37 54.60
CA MET A 1 -76.22 -44.39 55.29
C MET A 1 -74.92 -44.49 54.53
N ASP A 2 -73.86 -43.89 55.08
CA ASP A 2 -72.47 -44.34 54.87
C ASP A 2 -72.29 -45.75 55.47
N PRO A 3 -71.14 -46.43 55.33
CA PRO A 3 -70.07 -46.39 54.31
C PRO A 3 -69.63 -47.82 53.90
N SER A 4 -68.74 -47.97 52.91
CA SER A 4 -67.88 -49.16 52.83
C SER A 4 -66.59 -48.87 52.06
N SER A 5 -65.53 -48.79 52.84
CA SER A 5 -64.10 -48.78 52.49
C SER A 5 -63.70 -50.03 51.71
N ASP A 6 -62.76 -49.90 50.77
CA ASP A 6 -61.58 -50.78 50.74
C ASP A 6 -60.41 -50.17 49.92
N PRO A 7 -59.15 -50.25 50.38
CA PRO A 7 -57.96 -49.71 49.73
C PRO A 7 -57.11 -50.83 49.07
N SER A 8 -56.40 -50.51 48.00
CA SER A 8 -55.23 -51.28 47.51
C SER A 8 -54.43 -50.44 46.52
N ASN A 9 -53.47 -49.67 47.05
CA ASN A 9 -52.42 -49.05 46.26
C ASN A 9 -51.08 -49.58 46.80
N ASP A 10 -50.59 -50.64 46.18
CA ASP A 10 -49.25 -51.15 46.38
C ASP A 10 -48.78 -51.65 45.02
N HIS A 11 -47.83 -50.94 44.40
CA HIS A 11 -46.77 -51.52 43.58
C HIS A 11 -45.57 -50.60 43.74
N SER A 12 -44.74 -50.99 44.69
CA SER A 12 -43.33 -50.65 44.83
C SER A 12 -42.62 -50.70 43.47
N ASN A 13 -41.84 -49.66 43.13
CA ASN A 13 -40.74 -49.84 42.19
C ASN A 13 -39.48 -49.16 42.75
N ASP A 14 -38.66 -50.02 43.33
CA ASP A 14 -37.37 -49.74 43.97
C ASP A 14 -36.30 -49.56 42.87
N ASN A 15 -35.85 -48.32 42.76
CA ASN A 15 -34.46 -47.87 42.77
C ASN A 15 -33.34 -48.61 42.00
N SER A 16 -32.41 -47.77 41.54
CA SER A 16 -30.98 -48.05 41.30
C SER A 16 -30.57 -48.46 39.88
N ASN A 17 -30.13 -47.45 39.11
CA ASN A 17 -28.96 -47.65 38.27
C ASN A 17 -28.07 -46.40 38.34
N ASP A 18 -27.21 -46.41 39.36
CA ASP A 18 -25.99 -45.62 39.45
C ASP A 18 -24.93 -46.27 38.54
N SER A 19 -24.43 -45.52 37.57
CA SER A 19 -23.16 -45.78 36.88
C SER A 19 -22.75 -44.54 36.09
N SER A 20 -22.00 -43.66 36.75
CA SER A 20 -20.69 -43.19 36.28
C SER A 20 -20.55 -42.89 34.78
N ASN A 21 -20.85 -41.66 34.36
CA ASN A 21 -20.30 -41.13 33.11
C ASN A 21 -19.08 -40.25 33.42
N ALA A 22 -17.99 -40.93 33.79
CA ALA A 22 -16.67 -40.33 33.91
C ALA A 22 -16.07 -40.14 32.51
N ALA A 23 -15.71 -38.89 32.23
CA ALA A 23 -14.55 -38.49 31.41
C ALA A 23 -14.25 -39.36 30.17
N LEU A 24 -14.96 -39.09 29.08
CA LEU A 24 -14.37 -39.25 27.74
C LEU A 24 -13.78 -37.89 27.34
N HIS A 25 -12.49 -37.76 27.60
CA HIS A 25 -11.64 -36.73 27.00
C HIS A 25 -11.68 -36.90 25.49
N ASP A 26 -12.34 -35.97 24.81
CA ASP A 26 -12.25 -35.82 23.36
C ASP A 26 -10.87 -35.21 23.02
N PRO A 27 -9.98 -35.89 22.26
CA PRO A 27 -8.64 -35.40 21.97
C PRO A 27 -8.57 -34.46 20.76
N PHE A 28 -9.70 -34.01 20.20
CA PHE A 28 -9.73 -33.04 19.10
C PHE A 28 -10.52 -31.78 19.50
N ASP A 29 -10.02 -31.07 20.51
CA ASP A 29 -10.39 -29.67 20.75
C ASP A 29 -9.91 -28.82 19.56
N GLY A 30 -10.87 -28.27 18.83
CA GLY A 30 -10.69 -27.55 17.57
C GLY A 30 -10.17 -26.13 17.75
N SER A 31 -8.96 -25.95 18.29
CA SER A 31 -8.29 -24.65 18.32
C SER A 31 -6.96 -24.58 17.54
N PRO A 32 -6.90 -24.94 16.24
CA PRO A 32 -5.78 -24.56 15.37
C PRO A 32 -5.84 -23.10 14.90
N ARG A 33 -6.86 -22.33 15.33
CA ARG A 33 -7.07 -20.92 14.95
C ARG A 33 -6.56 -19.92 15.98
N SER A 34 -6.49 -20.28 17.27
CA SER A 34 -6.04 -19.38 18.35
C SER A 34 -4.54 -19.17 18.37
N ASP A 35 -3.75 -20.11 17.84
CA ASP A 35 -2.28 -20.01 17.78
C ASP A 35 -1.79 -19.19 16.57
N VAL A 36 -2.69 -18.89 15.63
CA VAL A 36 -2.38 -18.12 14.43
C VAL A 36 -2.34 -16.62 14.75
N ASP A 37 -3.21 -16.13 15.63
CA ASP A 37 -3.26 -14.71 15.96
C ASP A 37 -1.97 -14.21 16.65
N PRO A 38 -1.42 -14.91 17.68
CA PRO A 38 -0.13 -14.53 18.27
C PRO A 38 1.03 -14.60 17.27
N LEU A 39 1.02 -15.60 16.38
CA LEU A 39 2.04 -15.74 15.34
C LEU A 39 1.96 -14.59 14.32
N LEU A 40 0.76 -14.19 13.92
CA LEU A 40 0.56 -13.06 13.02
C LEU A 40 0.96 -11.74 13.67
N ASP A 41 0.70 -11.58 14.97
CA ASP A 41 1.15 -10.43 15.74
C ASP A 41 2.68 -10.37 15.84
N ASP A 42 3.33 -11.49 16.12
CA ASP A 42 4.79 -11.59 16.14
C ASP A 42 5.38 -11.37 14.74
N LEU A 43 4.74 -11.89 13.68
CA LEU A 43 5.13 -11.64 12.30
C LEU A 43 4.99 -10.15 11.96
N HIS A 44 3.86 -9.51 12.29
CA HIS A 44 3.66 -8.08 12.07
C HIS A 44 4.69 -7.24 12.83
N ARG A 45 5.01 -7.63 14.06
CA ARG A 45 6.03 -6.98 14.87
C ARG A 45 7.42 -7.11 14.25
N VAL A 46 7.78 -8.30 13.77
CA VAL A 46 9.05 -8.53 13.08
C VAL A 46 9.10 -7.79 11.75
N VAL A 47 8.05 -7.83 10.94
CA VAL A 47 7.96 -7.09 9.67
C VAL A 47 8.10 -5.60 9.91
N ARG A 48 7.42 -5.02 10.90
CA ARG A 48 7.60 -3.60 11.26
C ARG A 48 9.01 -3.30 11.73
N ALA A 49 9.57 -4.11 12.62
CA ALA A 49 10.94 -3.93 13.10
C ALA A 49 11.99 -4.06 11.99
N VAL A 50 11.73 -4.89 10.98
CA VAL A 50 12.58 -5.02 9.79
C VAL A 50 12.39 -3.80 8.88
N LEU A 51 11.16 -3.37 8.59
CA LEU A 51 10.89 -2.18 7.78
C LEU A 51 11.47 -0.89 8.39
N GLU A 52 11.46 -0.76 9.71
CA GLU A 52 12.10 0.35 10.44
C GLU A 52 13.64 0.31 10.36
N ARG A 53 14.23 -0.87 10.10
CA ARG A 53 15.68 -1.08 9.98
C ARG A 53 16.16 -1.08 8.54
N VAL A 54 15.28 -1.28 7.57
CA VAL A 54 15.61 -1.12 6.15
C VAL A 54 15.86 0.38 5.95
N PRO A 55 17.09 0.79 5.59
CA PRO A 55 17.33 2.18 5.26
C PRO A 55 16.43 2.54 4.07
N THR A 56 15.47 3.43 4.28
CA THR A 56 14.81 4.14 3.17
C THR A 56 15.78 5.08 2.45
N ASP A 57 16.98 5.25 3.02
CA ASP A 57 17.96 6.29 2.73
C ASP A 57 18.97 5.90 1.64
N GLY A 58 18.67 4.85 0.86
CA GLY A 58 19.48 4.48 -0.30
C GLY A 58 19.32 5.41 -1.52
N GLY A 59 18.43 6.41 -1.50
CA GLY A 59 18.16 7.19 -2.70
C GLY A 59 17.45 8.51 -2.44
N GLY A 60 18.24 9.57 -2.29
CA GLY A 60 17.89 10.98 -2.57
C GLY A 60 16.59 11.55 -1.97
N PRO A 61 16.29 12.82 -2.27
CA PRO A 61 14.97 13.40 -2.03
C PRO A 61 13.89 12.61 -2.80
N ARG A 62 12.68 12.48 -2.24
CA ARG A 62 11.55 11.89 -2.97
C ARG A 62 10.93 12.93 -3.90
N LEU A 63 10.41 12.48 -5.03
CA LEU A 63 9.75 13.35 -6.00
C LEU A 63 8.62 14.17 -5.35
N VAL A 64 7.78 13.52 -4.53
CA VAL A 64 6.66 14.17 -3.85
C VAL A 64 7.11 15.25 -2.87
N ASP A 65 8.23 15.04 -2.17
CA ASP A 65 8.77 16.01 -1.21
C ASP A 65 9.33 17.24 -1.94
N VAL A 66 10.03 17.02 -3.05
CA VAL A 66 10.56 18.10 -3.90
C VAL A 66 9.43 18.92 -4.51
N LEU A 67 8.38 18.25 -5.00
CA LEU A 67 7.19 18.93 -5.53
C LEU A 67 6.47 19.71 -4.43
N ALA A 68 6.31 19.14 -3.22
CA ALA A 68 5.69 19.83 -2.10
C ALA A 68 6.46 21.08 -1.70
N ALA A 69 7.79 21.00 -1.66
CA ALA A 69 8.67 22.13 -1.36
C ALA A 69 8.58 23.24 -2.42
N HIS A 70 8.55 22.88 -3.70
CA HIS A 70 8.47 23.83 -4.80
C HIS A 70 7.08 24.48 -4.95
N LEU A 71 6.00 23.70 -4.77
CA LEU A 71 4.62 24.17 -4.94
C LEU A 71 4.04 24.83 -3.68
N GLY A 72 4.63 24.58 -2.51
CA GLY A 72 4.14 25.06 -1.22
C GLY A 72 2.82 24.43 -0.76
N VAL A 73 2.34 23.40 -1.45
CA VAL A 73 1.09 22.68 -1.17
C VAL A 73 1.29 21.17 -1.37
N GLU A 74 0.42 20.37 -0.77
CA GLU A 74 0.45 18.91 -0.92
C GLU A 74 0.18 18.51 -2.39
N PRO A 75 1.16 17.91 -3.12
CA PRO A 75 1.02 17.66 -4.55
C PRO A 75 -0.14 16.73 -4.90
N ARG A 76 -0.50 15.81 -3.99
CA ARG A 76 -1.62 14.87 -4.17
C ARG A 76 -2.99 15.56 -4.20
N ALA A 77 -3.09 16.78 -3.68
CA ALA A 77 -4.30 17.59 -3.71
C ALA A 77 -4.51 18.32 -5.06
N LEU A 78 -3.52 18.30 -5.95
CA LEU A 78 -3.56 18.97 -7.24
C LEU A 78 -3.96 18.00 -8.36
N ALA A 79 -4.75 18.50 -9.31
CA ALA A 79 -5.05 17.77 -10.52
C ALA A 79 -3.82 17.75 -11.44
N VAL A 80 -3.39 16.56 -11.85
CA VAL A 80 -2.30 16.39 -12.82
C VAL A 80 -2.91 16.29 -14.22
N VAL A 81 -2.48 17.17 -15.13
CA VAL A 81 -2.90 17.17 -16.53
C VAL A 81 -1.73 16.73 -17.40
N ALA A 82 -1.99 15.87 -18.37
CA ALA A 82 -1.01 15.41 -19.35
C ALA A 82 -1.43 15.87 -20.75
N GLN A 83 -0.47 16.42 -21.50
CA GLN A 83 -0.64 16.77 -22.91
C GLN A 83 0.38 15.99 -23.73
N PRO A 84 -0.04 15.09 -24.62
CA PRO A 84 0.88 14.39 -25.53
C PRO A 84 1.56 15.38 -26.48
N VAL A 85 2.89 15.33 -26.54
CA VAL A 85 3.70 16.08 -27.51
C VAL A 85 4.19 15.11 -28.59
N PRO A 86 3.87 15.34 -29.88
CA PRO A 86 4.40 14.51 -30.95
C PRO A 86 5.95 14.51 -30.95
N PRO A 87 6.63 13.39 -31.26
CA PRO A 87 8.09 13.32 -31.18
C PRO A 87 8.83 14.44 -31.95
N HIS A 88 8.35 14.79 -33.15
CA HIS A 88 8.93 15.87 -33.97
C HIS A 88 8.73 17.29 -33.41
N ARG A 89 7.98 17.43 -32.31
CA ARG A 89 7.72 18.69 -31.59
C ARG A 89 8.37 18.71 -30.20
N MET A 90 9.09 17.66 -29.81
CA MET A 90 9.65 17.54 -28.45
C MET A 90 10.64 18.65 -28.14
N VAL A 91 11.51 19.00 -29.10
CA VAL A 91 12.45 20.12 -28.98
C VAL A 91 11.72 21.44 -28.74
N ASP A 92 10.63 21.69 -29.48
CA ASP A 92 9.86 22.92 -29.33
C ASP A 92 9.26 23.03 -27.91
N ALA A 93 8.82 21.91 -27.34
CA ALA A 93 8.30 21.87 -25.97
C ALA A 93 9.40 22.11 -24.93
N ASP A 94 10.59 21.54 -25.11
CA ASP A 94 11.75 21.74 -24.24
C ASP A 94 12.22 23.21 -24.23
N LEU A 95 12.32 23.83 -25.41
CA LEU A 95 12.63 25.25 -25.54
C LEU A 95 11.57 26.14 -24.89
N ALA A 96 10.28 25.84 -25.13
CA ALA A 96 9.19 26.59 -24.51
C ALA A 96 9.20 26.47 -22.98
N LEU A 97 9.43 25.28 -22.43
CA LEU A 97 9.57 25.09 -20.98
C LEU A 97 10.78 25.84 -20.42
N THR A 98 11.90 25.84 -21.15
CA THR A 98 13.08 26.63 -20.79
C THR A 98 12.74 28.10 -20.69
N GLU A 99 12.16 28.69 -21.75
CA GLU A 99 11.79 30.11 -21.81
C GLU A 99 10.76 30.50 -20.73
N VAL A 100 9.75 29.66 -20.49
CA VAL A 100 8.76 29.92 -19.43
C VAL A 100 9.41 29.89 -18.05
N SER A 101 10.30 28.93 -17.81
CA SER A 101 10.95 28.76 -16.50
C SER A 101 12.01 29.82 -16.22
N GLU A 102 12.59 30.48 -17.23
CA GLU A 102 13.68 31.45 -17.05
C GLU A 102 13.36 32.61 -16.11
N ASN A 103 12.08 32.95 -15.96
CA ASN A 103 11.63 34.01 -15.07
C ASN A 103 11.55 33.59 -13.60
N ASP A 104 11.67 32.29 -13.30
CA ASP A 104 11.67 31.75 -11.95
C ASP A 104 13.10 31.46 -11.47
N PRO A 105 13.64 32.22 -10.49
CA PRO A 105 14.97 31.99 -9.96
C PRO A 105 15.09 30.66 -9.19
N GLU A 106 13.98 30.10 -8.71
CA GLU A 106 13.94 28.82 -7.99
C GLU A 106 13.68 27.63 -8.92
N ARG A 107 13.70 27.86 -10.25
CA ARG A 107 13.54 26.79 -11.23
C ARG A 107 14.60 25.72 -11.04
N SER A 108 14.19 24.46 -11.12
CA SER A 108 15.10 23.33 -11.06
C SER A 108 14.65 22.24 -12.01
N ILE A 109 15.62 21.47 -12.51
CA ILE A 109 15.38 20.27 -13.32
C ILE A 109 15.79 19.07 -12.50
N VAL A 110 14.87 18.14 -12.30
CA VAL A 110 15.10 16.91 -11.54
C VAL A 110 14.77 15.70 -12.40
N GLY A 111 15.62 14.67 -12.33
CA GLY A 111 15.33 13.38 -12.93
C GLY A 111 14.48 12.51 -12.00
N ILE A 112 13.86 11.48 -12.55
CA ILE A 112 13.14 10.47 -11.77
C ILE A 112 13.94 9.17 -11.86
N ALA A 113 14.34 8.60 -10.73
CA ALA A 113 15.09 7.35 -10.73
C ALA A 113 14.15 6.12 -10.77
N GLY A 114 14.72 4.98 -11.19
CA GLY A 114 14.03 3.69 -11.20
C GLY A 114 13.40 3.32 -12.54
N ASP A 115 13.34 2.02 -12.80
CA ASP A 115 12.90 1.45 -14.09
C ASP A 115 11.40 1.65 -14.35
N MET A 116 10.58 1.56 -13.30
CA MET A 116 9.12 1.70 -13.41
C MET A 116 8.65 3.10 -13.84
N ARG A 117 9.52 4.12 -13.86
CA ARG A 117 9.17 5.48 -14.30
C ARG A 117 8.62 5.51 -15.72
N HIS A 118 9.09 4.62 -16.59
CA HIS A 118 8.68 4.53 -17.99
C HIS A 118 7.29 3.89 -18.19
N HIS A 119 6.72 3.33 -17.12
CA HIS A 119 5.43 2.65 -17.14
C HIS A 119 4.34 3.39 -16.36
N MET A 120 4.65 4.57 -15.81
CA MET A 120 3.73 5.35 -14.98
C MET A 120 3.53 6.74 -15.54
N SER A 121 2.29 7.24 -15.48
CA SER A 121 2.03 8.66 -15.74
C SER A 121 2.54 9.51 -14.57
N LEU A 122 2.78 10.81 -14.79
CA LEU A 122 3.14 11.72 -13.70
C LEU A 122 2.09 11.72 -12.56
N GLY A 123 0.80 11.54 -12.90
CA GLY A 123 -0.28 11.40 -11.92
C GLY A 123 -0.07 10.19 -11.01
N ASP A 124 0.24 9.03 -11.59
CA ASP A 124 0.52 7.80 -10.83
C ASP A 124 1.73 7.96 -9.91
N LEU A 125 2.77 8.67 -10.39
CA LEU A 125 3.98 8.96 -9.63
C LEU A 125 3.70 9.84 -8.40
N VAL A 126 2.88 10.88 -8.57
CA VAL A 126 2.50 11.80 -7.49
C VAL A 126 1.60 11.11 -6.46
N GLN A 127 0.65 10.28 -6.92
CA GLN A 127 -0.27 9.57 -6.03
C GLN A 127 0.43 8.46 -5.23
N GLY A 128 1.60 7.99 -5.66
CA GLY A 128 2.38 7.00 -4.91
C GLY A 128 1.71 5.64 -4.84
N VAL A 129 1.02 5.24 -5.92
CA VAL A 129 0.18 4.03 -6.02
C VAL A 129 0.93 2.73 -5.62
N HIS A 130 2.27 2.75 -5.63
CA HIS A 130 3.13 1.58 -5.38
C HIS A 130 4.10 1.72 -4.19
N GLY A 131 3.91 2.69 -3.27
CA GLY A 131 4.70 2.78 -2.04
C GLY A 131 5.16 4.20 -1.66
N ALA A 132 6.34 4.30 -1.03
CA ALA A 132 6.88 5.52 -0.40
C ALA A 132 7.29 6.66 -1.38
N GLY A 133 6.87 6.61 -2.64
CA GLY A 133 7.23 7.58 -3.68
C GLY A 133 8.58 7.29 -4.36
N LEU A 134 8.68 7.65 -5.64
CA LEU A 134 9.93 7.47 -6.39
C LEU A 134 11.01 8.47 -5.93
N PRO A 135 12.28 8.03 -5.86
CA PRO A 135 13.39 8.93 -5.59
C PRO A 135 13.70 9.82 -6.81
N VAL A 136 14.17 11.03 -6.52
CA VAL A 136 14.81 11.89 -7.53
C VAL A 136 16.13 11.26 -7.97
N GLY A 137 16.42 11.36 -9.26
CA GLY A 137 17.59 10.78 -9.91
C GLY A 137 18.29 11.76 -10.85
N GLN A 138 19.20 11.22 -11.65
CA GLN A 138 19.86 11.97 -12.72
C GLN A 138 18.87 12.34 -13.82
N VAL A 139 19.06 13.50 -14.43
CA VAL A 139 18.31 13.94 -15.60
C VAL A 139 18.80 13.16 -16.81
N ASP A 140 17.86 12.57 -17.54
CA ASP A 140 18.12 11.92 -18.82
C ASP A 140 18.09 12.98 -19.93
N TYR A 141 19.08 12.96 -20.83
CA TYR A 141 19.14 13.86 -21.98
C TYR A 141 19.13 13.06 -23.27
N ASP A 142 18.39 13.54 -24.26
CA ASP A 142 18.38 13.01 -25.61
C ASP A 142 18.72 14.11 -26.62
N ARG A 143 19.32 13.73 -27.75
CA ARG A 143 19.71 14.69 -28.81
C ARG A 143 18.73 14.61 -29.96
N MET A 144 18.09 15.74 -30.27
CA MET A 144 17.11 15.84 -31.33
C MET A 144 17.38 17.05 -32.24
N PRO A 145 17.10 16.96 -33.55
CA PRO A 145 17.25 18.10 -34.47
C PRO A 145 16.31 19.25 -34.08
N THR A 146 16.83 20.47 -34.02
CA THR A 146 16.04 21.67 -33.73
C THR A 146 15.59 22.41 -34.99
N GLY A 147 15.95 21.88 -36.17
CA GLY A 147 15.63 22.47 -37.47
C GLY A 147 16.03 21.57 -38.64
N PRO A 148 15.71 21.98 -39.88
CA PRO A 148 16.04 21.23 -41.09
C PRO A 148 17.53 21.34 -41.47
N SER A 149 18.29 22.26 -40.87
CA SER A 149 19.71 22.43 -41.15
C SER A 149 20.55 21.40 -40.38
N PRO A 150 21.62 20.83 -40.98
CA PRO A 150 22.55 19.94 -40.28
C PRO A 150 23.23 20.57 -39.05
N ASP A 151 23.29 21.90 -39.00
CA ASP A 151 23.90 22.67 -37.92
C ASP A 151 22.90 23.16 -36.85
N ASP A 152 21.59 22.90 -37.04
CA ASP A 152 20.54 23.25 -36.08
C ASP A 152 20.39 22.13 -35.02
N TRP A 153 21.46 21.87 -34.29
CA TRP A 153 21.45 21.02 -33.10
C TRP A 153 21.91 21.85 -31.89
N ARG A 154 21.22 21.72 -30.76
CA ARG A 154 21.60 22.33 -29.47
C ARG A 154 21.85 21.25 -28.43
#